data_AF-A0A382PR10-F1
#
_entry.id   AF-A0A382PR10-F1
#
_cell.length_a   1.000
_cell.length_b   1.000
_cell.length_c   1.000
_cell.angle_alpha   90.00
_cell.angle_beta   90.00
_cell.angle_gamma   90.00
#
_symmetry.space_group_name_H-M   'P 1'
#
loop_
_entity.id
_entity.type
_entity.pdbx_description
1 polymer ?
#
loop_
_entity_poly.entity_id
_entity_poly.type
_entity_poly.pdbx_seq_one_letter_code
_entity_poly.pdbx_strand_id
1 'polypeptide(L)'
;VDTLDTEEMRQRFRERAEGVRKRNMPPIAGAERKVFIEQAELDYQDFALIADSVISLDGGILTIDLRPAICDAAIRGKGHLERETQVAMENIAAAEPSGFSLTHGYLV
;
A
#
# COMPACT_ATOMS: atom_id res chain seq x y z
N VAL A 1 14.90 -11.86 -31.53
CA VAL A 1 13.51 -11.69 -31.05
C VAL A 1 13.60 -10.82 -29.83
N ASP A 2 12.95 -9.65 -29.83
CA ASP A 2 12.88 -8.83 -28.62
C ASP A 2 12.14 -9.63 -27.55
N THR A 3 12.87 -10.06 -26.53
CA THR A 3 12.31 -10.66 -25.33
C THR A 3 11.67 -9.53 -24.51
N LEU A 4 10.43 -9.72 -24.04
CA LEU A 4 9.76 -8.77 -23.17
C LEU A 4 10.60 -8.52 -21.91
N ASP A 5 10.98 -7.27 -21.67
CA ASP A 5 11.57 -6.84 -20.40
C ASP A 5 10.46 -6.62 -19.37
N THR A 6 10.41 -7.50 -18.37
CA THR A 6 9.40 -7.47 -17.31
C THR A 6 9.63 -6.34 -16.32
N GLU A 7 10.87 -5.90 -16.11
CA GLU A 7 11.18 -4.81 -15.20
C GLU A 7 10.85 -3.46 -15.84
N GLU A 8 11.21 -3.28 -17.12
CA GLU A 8 10.79 -2.11 -17.89
C GLU A 8 9.26 -2.02 -17.96
N MET A 9 8.57 -3.16 -18.08
CA MET A 9 7.11 -3.21 -18.02
C MET A 9 6.58 -2.70 -16.67
N ARG A 10 7.13 -3.18 -15.54
CA ARG A 10 6.74 -2.70 -14.20
C ARG A 10 6.99 -1.21 -14.04
N GLN A 11 8.12 -0.71 -14.53
CA GLN A 11 8.45 0.70 -14.49
C GLN A 11 7.41 1.55 -15.26
N ARG A 12 6.99 1.13 -16.46
CA ARG A 12 5.90 1.79 -17.20
C ARG A 12 4.58 1.82 -16.43
N PHE A 13 4.24 0.77 -15.68
CA PHE A 13 3.05 0.77 -14.82
C PHE A 13 3.19 1.72 -13.62
N ARG A 14 4.37 1.80 -13.02
CA ARG A 14 4.66 2.77 -11.94
C ARG A 14 4.48 4.21 -12.43
N GLU A 15 5.03 4.52 -13.60
CA GLU A 15 4.91 5.85 -14.23
C GLU A 15 3.46 6.20 -14.55
N ARG A 16 2.66 5.23 -15.02
CA ARG A 16 1.22 5.43 -15.25
C ARG A 16 0.47 5.71 -13.94
N ALA A 17 0.73 4.96 -12.87
CA ALA A 17 0.12 5.21 -11.56
C ALA A 17 0.45 6.63 -11.06
N GLU A 18 1.71 7.07 -11.21
CA GLU A 18 2.09 8.45 -10.87
C GLU A 18 1.41 9.49 -11.77
N GLY A 19 1.32 9.22 -13.08
CA GLY A 19 0.68 10.10 -14.06
C GLY A 19 -0.79 10.33 -13.75
N VAL A 20 -1.52 9.28 -13.34
CA VAL A 20 -2.94 9.39 -12.94
C VAL A 20 -3.10 10.32 -11.74
N ARG A 21 -2.20 10.24 -10.75
CA ARG A 21 -2.22 11.15 -9.57
C ARG A 21 -1.84 12.58 -9.90
N LYS A 22 -0.90 12.77 -10.83
CA LYS A 22 -0.37 14.09 -11.22
C LYS A 22 -1.27 14.82 -12.22
N ARG A 23 -2.26 14.15 -12.83
CA ARG A 23 -3.12 14.78 -13.85
C ARG A 23 -4.00 15.86 -13.21
N ASN A 24 -4.02 17.04 -13.81
CA ASN A 24 -4.95 18.07 -13.41
C ASN A 24 -6.38 17.66 -13.75
N MET A 25 -7.31 17.97 -12.84
CA MET A 25 -8.74 17.78 -13.08
C MET A 25 -9.16 18.67 -14.27
N PRO A 26 -9.75 18.12 -15.35
CA PRO A 26 -10.33 18.93 -16.41
C PRO A 26 -11.44 19.82 -15.85
N PRO A 27 -11.82 20.93 -16.52
CA PRO A 27 -12.87 21.83 -16.06
C PRO A 27 -14.26 21.20 -16.25
N ILE A 28 -14.56 20.14 -15.51
CA ILE A 28 -15.83 19.41 -15.49
C ILE A 28 -16.54 19.63 -14.14
N ALA A 29 -17.87 19.77 -14.18
CA ALA A 29 -18.69 20.07 -13.01
C ALA A 29 -19.74 18.98 -12.75
N GLY A 30 -20.32 18.98 -11.56
CA GLY A 30 -21.45 18.11 -11.21
C GLY A 30 -21.13 16.61 -11.29
N ALA A 31 -22.07 15.84 -11.85
CA ALA A 31 -22.01 14.38 -11.88
C ALA A 31 -20.81 13.82 -12.67
N GLU A 32 -20.41 14.48 -13.77
CA GLU A 32 -19.29 14.05 -14.61
C GLU A 32 -17.95 14.12 -13.86
N ARG A 33 -17.80 15.09 -12.94
CA ARG A 33 -16.61 15.20 -12.09
C ARG A 33 -16.44 13.98 -11.21
N LYS A 34 -17.52 13.47 -10.64
CA LYS A 34 -17.50 12.28 -9.78
C LYS A 34 -17.05 11.05 -10.55
N VAL A 35 -17.63 10.84 -11.74
CA VAL A 35 -17.26 9.72 -12.63
C VAL A 35 -15.77 9.81 -13.01
N PHE A 36 -15.26 10.99 -13.33
CA PHE A 36 -13.85 11.14 -13.68
C PHE A 36 -12.88 10.84 -12.52
N ILE A 37 -13.28 11.17 -11.29
CA ILE A 37 -12.53 10.83 -10.07
C ILE A 37 -12.55 9.32 -9.87
N GLU A 38 -13.73 8.70 -9.91
CA GLU A 38 -13.87 7.25 -9.70
C GLU A 38 -13.07 6.46 -10.75
N GLN A 39 -13.11 6.89 -12.01
CA GLN A 39 -12.29 6.28 -13.06
C GLN A 39 -10.79 6.47 -12.80
N ALA A 40 -10.34 7.67 -12.38
CA ALA A 40 -8.93 7.88 -11.99
C ALA A 40 -8.52 6.99 -10.81
N GLU A 41 -9.40 6.77 -9.84
CA GLU A 41 -9.10 5.93 -8.68
C GLU A 41 -8.94 4.47 -9.09
N LEU A 42 -9.81 3.96 -9.95
CA LEU A 42 -9.70 2.60 -10.51
C LEU A 42 -8.42 2.44 -11.34
N ASP A 43 -8.15 3.37 -12.27
CA ASP A 43 -6.93 3.37 -13.08
C ASP A 43 -5.68 3.37 -12.20
N TYR A 44 -5.67 4.21 -11.16
CA TYR A 44 -4.56 4.27 -10.23
C TYR A 44 -4.36 2.93 -9.50
N GLN A 45 -5.44 2.33 -8.99
CA GLN A 45 -5.40 1.06 -8.26
C GLN A 45 -4.84 -0.06 -9.15
N ASP A 46 -5.33 -0.17 -10.38
CA ASP A 46 -4.89 -1.20 -11.33
C ASP A 46 -3.41 -1.04 -11.70
N PHE A 47 -2.97 0.18 -11.99
CA PHE A 47 -1.56 0.43 -12.32
C PHE A 47 -0.64 0.19 -11.12
N ALA A 48 -1.06 0.61 -9.92
CA ALA A 48 -0.28 0.40 -8.70
C ALA A 48 -0.17 -1.09 -8.36
N LEU A 49 -1.25 -1.85 -8.53
CA LEU A 49 -1.30 -3.29 -8.28
C LEU A 49 -0.28 -4.05 -9.14
N ILE A 50 -0.25 -3.77 -10.46
CA ILE A 50 0.70 -4.41 -11.36
C ILE A 50 2.14 -3.93 -11.13
N ALA A 51 2.34 -2.63 -10.85
CA ALA A 51 3.68 -2.09 -10.59
C ALA A 51 4.36 -2.76 -9.38
N ASP A 52 3.60 -3.12 -8.36
CA ASP A 52 4.10 -3.73 -7.12
C ASP A 52 4.09 -5.27 -7.13
N SER A 53 3.58 -5.87 -8.20
CA SER A 53 3.58 -7.32 -8.39
C SER A 53 4.96 -7.90 -8.71
N VAL A 54 5.13 -9.21 -8.52
CA VAL A 54 6.30 -9.94 -9.02
C VAL A 54 5.95 -10.59 -10.35
N ILE A 55 6.77 -10.37 -11.38
CA ILE A 55 6.48 -10.78 -12.76
C ILE A 55 7.58 -11.68 -13.31
N SER A 56 7.20 -12.82 -13.88
CA SER A 56 8.11 -13.75 -14.54
C SER A 56 7.59 -14.16 -15.91
N LEU A 57 8.49 -14.33 -16.88
CA LEU A 57 8.17 -14.83 -18.22
C LEU A 57 8.92 -16.15 -18.45
N ASP A 58 8.19 -17.25 -18.49
CA ASP A 58 8.75 -18.59 -18.70
C ASP A 58 7.97 -19.34 -19.78
N GLY A 59 8.66 -19.91 -20.78
CA GLY A 59 8.00 -20.67 -21.86
C GLY A 59 6.95 -19.89 -22.67
N GLY A 60 7.00 -18.56 -22.67
CA GLY A 60 5.98 -17.69 -23.28
C GLY A 60 4.77 -17.38 -22.38
N ILE A 61 4.79 -17.84 -21.13
CA ILE A 61 3.76 -17.58 -20.12
C ILE A 61 4.23 -16.45 -19.22
N LEU A 62 3.45 -15.37 -19.18
CA LEU A 62 3.65 -14.28 -18.23
C LEU A 62 2.88 -14.60 -16.95
N THR A 63 3.59 -14.78 -15.85
CA THR A 63 3.00 -14.98 -14.52
C THR A 63 3.15 -13.69 -13.72
N ILE A 64 2.05 -13.24 -13.12
CA ILE A 64 1.98 -12.04 -12.28
C ILE A 64 1.52 -12.47 -10.89
N ASP A 65 2.41 -12.39 -9.91
CA ASP A 65 2.10 -12.64 -8.51
C ASP A 65 1.74 -11.33 -7.81
N LEU A 66 0.47 -11.21 -7.41
CA LEU A 66 -0.11 -10.04 -6.76
C LEU A 66 0.00 -10.08 -5.23
N ARG A 67 0.41 -11.21 -4.64
CA ARG A 67 0.52 -11.35 -3.17
C ARG A 67 1.49 -10.33 -2.56
N PRO A 68 2.67 -10.06 -3.15
CA PRO A 68 3.55 -9.00 -2.66
C PRO A 68 2.83 -7.66 -2.57
N ALA A 69 2.11 -7.25 -3.62
CA ALA A 69 1.37 -5.99 -3.64
C ALA A 69 0.27 -5.89 -2.56
N ILE A 70 -0.48 -6.98 -2.36
CA ILE A 70 -1.57 -7.03 -1.39
C ILE A 70 -1.04 -7.08 0.06
N CYS A 71 -0.02 -7.90 0.30
CA CYS A 71 0.62 -8.02 1.61
C CYS A 71 1.40 -6.76 1.98
N ASP A 72 2.16 -6.15 1.06
CA ASP A 72 2.83 -4.86 1.32
C ASP A 72 1.82 -3.76 1.59
N ALA A 73 0.68 -3.70 0.89
CA ALA A 73 -0.37 -2.73 1.19
C ALA A 73 -0.99 -2.94 2.58
N ALA A 74 -1.20 -4.21 2.98
CA ALA A 74 -1.69 -4.56 4.31
C ALA A 74 -0.64 -4.29 5.42
N ILE A 75 0.64 -4.53 5.14
CA ILE A 75 1.76 -4.32 6.07
C ILE A 75 2.14 -2.82 6.17
N ARG A 76 2.05 -2.05 5.08
CA ARG A 76 2.30 -0.60 5.06
C ARG A 76 1.18 0.22 5.69
N GLY A 77 0.12 -0.41 6.21
CA GLY A 77 -0.77 0.22 7.19
C GLY A 77 -1.37 1.56 6.74
N LYS A 78 -1.75 1.70 5.46
CA LYS A 78 -2.62 2.80 5.02
C LYS A 78 -4.09 2.38 4.89
N GLY A 79 -4.48 1.33 5.61
CA GLY A 79 -5.78 1.40 6.27
C GLY A 79 -5.66 2.52 7.30
N HIS A 80 -6.56 3.50 7.24
CA HIS A 80 -6.63 4.68 8.09
C HIS A 80 -6.57 4.32 9.59
N LEU A 81 -5.37 4.05 10.13
CA LEU A 81 -5.15 4.03 11.56
C LEU A 81 -5.24 5.49 11.97
N GLU A 82 -6.39 5.83 12.56
CA GLU A 82 -6.63 7.12 13.16
C GLU A 82 -5.43 7.47 14.05
N ARG A 83 -4.96 8.72 13.98
CA ARG A 83 -3.81 9.22 14.77
C ARG A 83 -3.89 8.80 16.24
N GLU A 84 -5.11 8.66 16.75
CA GLU A 84 -5.41 8.24 18.11
C GLU A 84 -4.90 6.83 18.44
N THR A 85 -5.02 5.87 17.52
CA THR A 85 -4.51 4.49 17.72
C THR A 85 -3.00 4.47 17.78
N GLN A 86 -2.35 5.28 16.95
CA GLN A 86 -0.89 5.36 16.91
C GLN A 86 -0.32 6.03 18.18
N VAL A 87 -0.96 7.12 18.63
CA VAL A 87 -0.61 7.79 19.90
C VAL A 87 -0.87 6.87 21.10
N ALA A 88 -1.95 6.09 21.08
CA ALA A 88 -2.24 5.14 22.14
C ALA A 88 -1.16 4.04 22.23
N MET A 89 -0.72 3.50 21.10
CA MET A 89 0.35 2.50 21.07
C MET A 89 1.69 3.05 21.56
N GLU A 90 2.05 4.27 21.16
CA GLU A 90 3.28 4.93 21.65
C GLU A 90 3.22 5.19 23.16
N ASN A 91 2.08 5.67 23.67
CA ASN A 91 1.90 5.90 25.11
C ASN A 91 1.98 4.61 25.93
N ILE A 92 1.46 3.50 25.41
CA ILE A 92 1.56 2.17 26.06
C ILE A 92 3.00 1.68 26.02
N ALA A 93 3.70 1.82 24.90
CA ALA A 93 5.09 1.37 24.76
C ALA A 93 6.06 2.18 25.64
N ALA A 94 5.78 3.47 25.87
CA ALA A 94 6.56 4.34 26.74
C ALA A 94 6.16 4.25 28.22
N ALA A 95 5.06 3.58 28.56
CA ALA A 95 4.67 3.36 29.94
C ALA A 95 5.59 2.31 30.58
N GLU A 96 6.47 2.75 31.48
CA GLU A 96 7.20 1.80 32.33
C GLU A 96 6.21 0.96 33.15
N PRO A 97 6.44 -0.36 33.29
CA PRO A 97 5.62 -1.19 34.15
C PRO A 97 5.68 -0.62 35.56
N SER A 98 4.55 -0.15 36.06
CA SER A 98 4.45 0.38 37.42
C SER A 98 4.70 -0.74 38.43
N GLY A 99 5.97 -0.88 38.81
CA GLY A 99 6.38 -1.18 40.18
C GLY A 99 5.93 -2.49 40.83
N PHE A 100 5.81 -3.61 40.12
CA PHE A 100 5.71 -4.91 40.80
C PHE A 100 7.09 -5.50 41.08
N SER A 101 7.70 -5.12 42.21
CA SER A 101 8.90 -5.75 42.72
C SER A 101 8.56 -7.05 43.45
N LEU A 102 8.94 -8.20 42.89
CA LEU A 102 8.89 -9.52 43.53
C LEU A 102 10.05 -9.72 44.52
N THR A 103 10.28 -8.78 45.43
CA THR A 103 11.40 -8.86 46.38
C THR A 103 10.99 -8.68 47.83
N HIS A 104 9.90 -9.28 48.30
CA HIS A 104 9.73 -9.56 49.73
C HIS A 104 9.02 -10.89 49.91
N GLY A 105 9.81 -11.95 50.05
CA GLY A 105 9.34 -13.20 50.64
C GLY A 105 9.06 -12.97 52.12
N TYR A 106 7.85 -13.29 52.57
CA TYR A 106 7.61 -13.62 53.96
C TYR A 106 7.01 -15.03 54.04
N LEU A 107 7.70 -15.83 54.85
CA LEU A 107 7.42 -17.22 55.16
C LEU A 107 6.35 -17.24 56.26
N VAL A 108 5.27 -18.00 56.05
CA VAL A 108 4.48 -18.61 57.14
C VAL A 108 4.33 -20.07 56.80
#